data_AF-A0A6L8ADW8-F1
#
_entry.id   AF-A0A6L8ADW8-F1
#
_cell.length_a   1.000
_cell.length_b   1.000
_cell.length_c   1.000
_cell.angle_alpha   90.00
_cell.angle_beta   90.00
_cell.angle_gamma   90.00
#
_symmetry.space_group_name_H-M   'P 1'
#
loop_
_entity.id
_entity.type
_entity.pdbx_description
1 polymer ?
#
loop_
_entity_poly.entity_id
_entity_poly.type
_entity_poly.pdbx_seq_one_letter_code
_entity_poly.pdbx_strand_id
1 'polypeptide(L)'
;AKVVHSSSTMLYGALDNDDFFMYMGGLAAAVRSIDGESPQLVVANTRDPSRPEMTGIHEFIGSEFRTRYVNPTWIEGMQSEGYAGAGEMRAFVEYLWGWDAAVPESVDDAMWNESFAVYVEDRHGLDLKAFFDEHSPHAYQDITGRMVETIRKGYWAADEATAERLLQEHVESVAQHGVGCASHTCGNPRLLRYVLERGSALNIPGPALEGYRKAMEEALGADIEEAAAAAEEFVLRNEARTAAPELTGITGYRMQETTSASGPAPPLPAATPAPDGWAPLWVGLPLLGLLAAWHTHRLLQKGRS
;
A
#
# COMPACT_ATOMS: atom_id res chain seq x y z
N ALA A 1 -8.58 22.80 9.46
CA ALA A 1 -7.10 22.94 9.39
C ALA A 1 -6.60 22.60 7.98
N LYS A 2 -5.32 22.85 7.65
CA LYS A 2 -4.69 22.34 6.42
C LYS A 2 -3.52 21.43 6.78
N VAL A 3 -3.36 20.33 6.05
CA VAL A 3 -2.16 19.48 6.10
C VAL A 3 -1.45 19.61 4.76
N VAL A 4 -0.14 19.81 4.82
CA VAL A 4 0.70 20.03 3.64
C VAL A 4 1.76 18.94 3.57
N HIS A 5 1.88 18.28 2.41
CA HIS A 5 3.01 17.42 2.07
C HIS A 5 3.74 18.00 0.85
N SER A 6 5.06 17.91 0.77
CA SER A 6 5.81 18.37 -0.40
C SER A 6 6.10 17.22 -1.36
N SER A 7 6.05 17.48 -2.67
CA SER A 7 6.56 16.54 -3.67
C SER A 7 7.37 17.27 -4.73
N SER A 8 8.62 16.83 -4.91
CA SER A 8 9.57 17.40 -5.88
C SER A 8 10.06 16.37 -6.91
N THR A 9 9.45 15.18 -6.95
CA THR A 9 9.88 14.07 -7.81
C THR A 9 8.75 13.59 -8.69
N MET A 10 9.05 13.33 -9.96
CA MET A 10 8.15 12.64 -10.90
C MET A 10 8.37 11.12 -10.88
N LEU A 11 9.27 10.59 -10.04
CA LEU A 11 9.51 9.15 -9.92
C LEU A 11 8.48 8.51 -8.97
N TYR A 12 8.38 9.05 -7.75
CA TYR A 12 7.44 8.60 -6.73
C TYR A 12 6.21 9.51 -6.68
N GLY A 13 5.09 8.91 -6.28
CA GLY A 13 3.82 9.61 -6.16
C GLY A 13 2.99 9.16 -4.96
N ALA A 14 1.79 9.72 -4.85
CA ALA A 14 0.89 9.45 -3.74
C ALA A 14 0.38 8.00 -3.71
N LEU A 15 0.40 7.32 -4.86
CA LEU A 15 -0.09 5.95 -5.06
C LEU A 15 1.04 4.99 -5.45
N ASP A 16 2.30 5.42 -5.28
CA ASP A 16 3.51 4.66 -5.64
C ASP A 16 4.17 4.02 -4.41
N ASN A 17 3.95 4.60 -3.23
CA ASN A 17 4.39 4.05 -1.95
C ASN A 17 3.35 4.32 -0.85
N ASP A 18 3.58 3.70 0.31
CA ASP A 18 2.73 3.81 1.48
C ASP A 18 2.94 5.10 2.29
N ASP A 19 4.16 5.62 2.31
CA ASP A 19 4.53 6.81 3.10
C ASP A 19 3.54 7.98 2.90
N PHE A 20 3.14 8.28 1.67
CA PHE A 20 2.32 9.46 1.40
C PHE A 20 0.98 9.41 2.16
N PHE A 21 0.24 8.29 2.07
CA PHE A 21 -1.02 8.15 2.81
C PHE A 21 -0.78 7.88 4.29
N MET A 22 0.29 7.16 4.67
CA MET A 22 0.59 6.88 6.07
C MET A 22 0.81 8.16 6.87
N TYR A 23 1.63 9.09 6.36
CA TYR A 23 1.89 10.35 7.05
C TYR A 23 0.75 11.35 6.85
N MET A 24 0.41 11.67 5.61
CA MET A 24 -0.56 12.72 5.31
C MET A 24 -1.99 12.28 5.63
N GLY A 25 -2.37 11.10 5.18
CA GLY A 25 -3.68 10.50 5.45
C GLY A 25 -3.84 10.09 6.91
N GLY A 26 -2.81 9.53 7.54
CA GLY A 26 -2.83 9.21 8.98
C GLY A 26 -3.04 10.46 9.84
N LEU A 27 -2.38 11.58 9.52
CA LEU A 27 -2.62 12.86 10.20
C LEU A 27 -4.04 13.38 9.91
N ALA A 28 -4.54 13.23 8.68
CA ALA A 28 -5.90 13.62 8.34
C ALA A 28 -6.95 12.83 9.15
N ALA A 29 -6.76 11.51 9.27
CA ALA A 29 -7.60 10.63 10.07
C ALA A 29 -7.57 11.00 11.57
N ALA A 30 -6.39 11.37 12.10
CA ALA A 30 -6.25 11.83 13.47
C ALA A 30 -6.94 13.18 13.72
N VAL A 31 -6.88 14.11 12.75
CA VAL A 31 -7.63 15.37 12.83
C VAL A 31 -9.13 15.10 12.76
N ARG A 32 -9.58 14.26 11.82
CA ARG A 32 -10.99 13.88 11.66
C ARG A 32 -11.56 13.21 12.91
N SER A 33 -10.78 12.39 13.63
CA SER A 33 -11.25 11.75 14.86
C SER A 33 -11.49 12.72 16.01
N ILE A 34 -10.87 13.91 15.97
CA ILE A 34 -11.02 14.98 16.97
C ILE A 34 -12.09 15.98 16.52
N ASP A 35 -11.99 16.45 15.28
CA ASP A 35 -12.78 17.57 14.75
C ASP A 35 -14.07 17.12 14.04
N GLY A 36 -14.22 15.83 13.74
CA GLY A 36 -15.35 15.24 13.00
C GLY A 36 -15.22 15.31 11.48
N GLU A 37 -14.36 16.19 10.96
CA GLU A 37 -14.15 16.42 9.53
C GLU A 37 -12.67 16.37 9.18
N SER A 38 -12.34 15.88 7.98
CA SER A 38 -10.96 15.87 7.50
C SER A 38 -10.43 17.30 7.24
N PRO A 39 -9.14 17.57 7.50
CA PRO A 39 -8.53 18.84 7.11
C PRO A 39 -8.37 18.93 5.59
N GLN A 40 -8.22 20.14 5.07
CA GLN A 40 -7.86 20.32 3.67
C GLN A 40 -6.45 19.75 3.44
N LEU A 41 -6.33 18.80 2.51
CA LEU A 41 -5.08 18.17 2.13
C LEU A 41 -4.54 18.81 0.85
N VAL A 42 -3.32 19.37 0.91
CA VAL A 42 -2.66 19.99 -0.24
C VAL A 42 -1.22 19.51 -0.39
N VAL A 43 -0.79 19.34 -1.63
CA VAL A 43 0.58 19.01 -1.99
C VAL A 43 1.28 20.27 -2.47
N ALA A 44 2.39 20.62 -1.83
CA ALA A 44 3.34 21.59 -2.39
C ALA A 44 4.09 20.89 -3.54
N ASN A 45 3.53 21.01 -4.75
CA ASN A 45 3.99 20.35 -5.95
C ASN A 45 5.06 21.19 -6.63
N THR A 46 6.32 20.76 -6.50
CA THR A 46 7.50 21.38 -7.11
C THR A 46 8.17 20.45 -8.12
N ARG A 47 7.43 19.45 -8.62
CA ARG A 47 7.89 18.49 -9.63
C ARG A 47 8.29 19.16 -10.95
N ASP A 48 7.63 20.28 -11.28
CA ASP A 48 8.06 21.22 -12.31
C ASP A 48 8.64 22.47 -11.64
N PRO A 49 9.98 22.64 -11.62
CA PRO A 49 10.62 23.81 -10.98
C PRO A 49 10.22 25.14 -11.61
N SER A 50 9.74 25.15 -12.87
CA SER A 50 9.29 26.36 -13.55
C SER A 50 7.87 26.77 -13.16
N ARG A 51 7.10 25.86 -12.56
CA ARG A 51 5.70 26.07 -12.20
C ARG A 51 5.35 25.38 -10.87
N PRO A 52 5.89 25.86 -9.73
CA PRO A 52 5.52 25.35 -8.42
C PRO A 52 4.07 25.73 -8.09
N GLU A 53 3.30 24.79 -7.54
CA GLU A 53 1.89 24.99 -7.24
C GLU A 53 1.45 24.24 -5.98
N MET A 54 0.31 24.65 -5.41
CA MET A 54 -0.35 23.93 -4.32
C MET A 54 -1.50 23.12 -4.91
N THR A 55 -1.30 21.82 -5.12
CA THR A 55 -2.30 20.93 -5.73
C THR A 55 -3.16 20.30 -4.64
N GLY A 56 -4.47 20.21 -4.82
CA GLY A 56 -5.33 19.46 -3.88
C GLY A 56 -5.03 17.96 -3.94
N ILE A 57 -5.15 17.23 -2.83
CA ILE A 57 -4.77 15.80 -2.81
C ILE A 57 -5.57 14.97 -3.83
N HIS A 58 -6.87 15.23 -3.99
CA HIS A 58 -7.74 14.54 -4.93
C HIS A 58 -7.27 14.74 -6.38
N GLU A 59 -6.89 15.97 -6.74
CA GLU A 59 -6.34 16.28 -8.06
C GLU A 59 -4.98 15.61 -8.29
N PHE A 60 -4.11 15.60 -7.27
CA PHE A 60 -2.80 14.99 -7.33
C PHE A 60 -2.88 13.47 -7.53
N ILE A 61 -3.69 12.79 -6.72
CA ILE A 61 -3.98 11.35 -6.82
C ILE A 61 -4.62 11.05 -8.18
N GLY A 62 -5.65 11.79 -8.57
CA GLY A 62 -6.35 11.55 -9.85
C GLY A 62 -5.47 11.72 -11.08
N SER A 63 -4.55 12.69 -11.07
CA SER A 63 -3.56 12.87 -12.14
C SER A 63 -2.59 11.69 -12.21
N GLU A 64 -2.08 11.23 -11.07
CA GLU A 64 -1.17 10.09 -11.00
C GLU A 64 -1.84 8.78 -11.43
N PHE A 65 -3.04 8.53 -10.88
CA PHE A 65 -3.89 7.40 -11.22
C PHE A 65 -4.07 7.24 -12.73
N ARG A 66 -4.49 8.31 -13.41
CA ARG A 66 -4.73 8.29 -14.87
C ARG A 66 -3.47 8.22 -15.71
N THR A 67 -2.37 8.80 -15.24
CA THR A 67 -1.12 8.85 -16.04
C THR A 67 -0.29 7.58 -15.90
N ARG A 68 -0.50 6.78 -14.84
CA ARG A 68 0.22 5.54 -14.57
C ARG A 68 -0.69 4.32 -14.51
N TYR A 69 -1.42 4.14 -13.42
CA TYR A 69 -1.92 2.81 -13.05
C TYR A 69 -3.04 2.28 -13.96
N VAL A 70 -3.84 3.16 -14.55
CA VAL A 70 -4.86 2.77 -15.54
C VAL A 70 -4.43 3.06 -16.99
N ASN A 71 -3.18 3.49 -17.18
CA ASN A 71 -2.63 3.82 -18.49
C ASN A 71 -2.01 2.57 -19.15
N PRO A 72 -2.45 2.17 -20.36
CA PRO A 72 -1.94 0.98 -21.02
C PRO A 72 -0.42 1.02 -21.24
N THR A 73 0.18 2.19 -21.50
CA THR A 73 1.64 2.29 -21.70
C THR A 73 2.43 1.93 -20.43
N TRP A 74 1.93 2.30 -19.25
CA TRP A 74 2.58 1.92 -18.00
C TRP A 74 2.37 0.44 -17.71
N ILE A 75 1.15 -0.07 -17.96
CA ILE A 75 0.81 -1.48 -17.77
C ILE A 75 1.67 -2.38 -18.65
N GLU A 76 1.81 -2.08 -19.94
CA GLU A 76 2.70 -2.79 -20.88
C GLU A 76 4.17 -2.74 -20.40
N GLY A 77 4.61 -1.58 -19.90
CA GLY A 77 5.93 -1.43 -19.29
C GLY A 77 6.12 -2.37 -18.10
N MET A 78 5.13 -2.47 -17.21
CA MET A 78 5.16 -3.41 -16.08
C MET A 78 5.09 -4.86 -16.55
N GLN A 79 4.29 -5.19 -17.57
CA GLN A 79 4.24 -6.55 -18.13
C GLN A 79 5.62 -7.01 -18.62
N SER A 80 6.43 -6.10 -19.18
CA SER A 80 7.79 -6.42 -19.64
C SER A 80 8.76 -6.81 -18.51
N GLU A 81 8.41 -6.50 -17.26
CA GLU A 81 9.20 -6.82 -16.05
C GLU A 81 8.68 -8.06 -15.29
N GLY A 82 7.68 -8.76 -15.83
CA GLY A 82 7.20 -10.04 -15.29
C GLY A 82 6.72 -9.96 -13.83
N TYR A 83 7.26 -10.83 -12.97
CA TYR A 83 6.87 -10.90 -11.55
C TYR A 83 7.02 -9.55 -10.82
N ALA A 84 8.08 -8.79 -11.12
CA ALA A 84 8.31 -7.49 -10.48
C ALA A 84 7.24 -6.49 -10.89
N GLY A 85 6.91 -6.41 -12.18
CA GLY A 85 5.85 -5.53 -12.67
C GLY A 85 4.46 -5.91 -12.15
N ALA A 86 4.15 -7.20 -12.01
CA ALA A 86 2.94 -7.65 -11.35
C ALA A 86 2.88 -7.19 -9.88
N GLY A 87 4.03 -7.17 -9.19
CA GLY A 87 4.17 -6.61 -7.85
C GLY A 87 3.85 -5.12 -7.77
N GLU A 88 4.30 -4.31 -8.74
CA GLU A 88 4.00 -2.88 -8.81
C GLU A 88 2.51 -2.61 -9.11
N MET A 89 1.91 -3.39 -10.01
CA MET A 89 0.45 -3.35 -10.28
C MET A 89 -0.35 -3.63 -9.01
N ARG A 90 0.07 -4.63 -8.23
CA ARG A 90 -0.53 -4.97 -6.94
C ARG A 90 -0.36 -3.86 -5.91
N ALA A 91 0.85 -3.31 -5.80
CA ALA A 91 1.20 -2.31 -4.81
C ALA A 91 0.35 -1.04 -4.95
N PHE A 92 0.10 -0.59 -6.17
CA PHE A 92 -0.80 0.54 -6.40
C PHE A 92 -2.21 0.31 -5.81
N VAL A 93 -2.81 -0.86 -6.01
CA VAL A 93 -4.16 -1.17 -5.48
C VAL A 93 -4.19 -1.16 -3.95
N GLU A 94 -3.10 -1.62 -3.32
CA GLU A 94 -2.89 -1.50 -1.87
C GLU A 94 -2.89 -0.03 -1.42
N TYR A 95 -2.17 0.84 -2.13
CA TYR A 95 -2.03 2.25 -1.76
C TYR A 95 -3.28 3.07 -2.08
N LEU A 96 -4.03 2.72 -3.13
CA LEU A 96 -5.35 3.29 -3.40
C LEU A 96 -6.30 3.05 -2.21
N TRP A 97 -6.33 1.82 -1.70
CA TRP A 97 -7.08 1.52 -0.47
C TRP A 97 -6.53 2.26 0.75
N GLY A 98 -5.21 2.42 0.86
CA GLY A 98 -4.58 3.16 1.96
C GLY A 98 -5.12 4.60 2.05
N TRP A 99 -5.25 5.26 0.90
CA TRP A 99 -5.89 6.57 0.80
C TRP A 99 -7.37 6.54 1.13
N ASP A 100 -8.13 5.61 0.56
CA ASP A 100 -9.57 5.50 0.79
C ASP A 100 -9.90 5.25 2.28
N ALA A 101 -9.13 4.38 2.95
CA ALA A 101 -9.29 4.10 4.37
C ALA A 101 -8.90 5.29 5.26
N ALA A 102 -7.84 6.01 4.92
CA ALA A 102 -7.34 7.13 5.73
C ALA A 102 -8.13 8.42 5.47
N VAL A 103 -8.54 8.64 4.22
CA VAL A 103 -9.14 9.87 3.68
C VAL A 103 -10.19 9.46 2.64
N PRO A 104 -11.39 9.02 3.06
CA PRO A 104 -12.42 8.49 2.16
C PRO A 104 -12.82 9.46 1.04
N GLU A 105 -12.68 10.77 1.26
CA GLU A 105 -12.97 11.79 0.24
C GLU A 105 -11.89 11.95 -0.85
N SER A 106 -10.75 11.24 -0.74
CA SER A 106 -9.65 11.34 -1.71
C SER A 106 -9.72 10.31 -2.85
N VAL A 107 -10.50 9.25 -2.67
CA VAL A 107 -10.71 8.15 -3.63
C VAL A 107 -12.21 8.01 -3.83
N ASP A 108 -12.67 7.91 -5.08
CA ASP A 108 -14.09 7.74 -5.39
C ASP A 108 -14.37 6.37 -6.00
N ASP A 109 -15.66 6.00 -6.06
CA ASP A 109 -16.12 4.76 -6.70
C ASP A 109 -15.65 4.67 -8.17
N ALA A 110 -15.44 5.81 -8.84
CA ALA A 110 -14.99 5.81 -10.23
C ALA A 110 -13.54 5.31 -10.36
N MET A 111 -12.65 5.62 -9.40
CA MET A 111 -11.30 5.06 -9.35
C MET A 111 -11.33 3.53 -9.15
N TRP A 112 -12.22 3.02 -8.31
CA TRP A 112 -12.37 1.57 -8.11
C TRP A 112 -12.97 0.87 -9.33
N ASN A 113 -14.03 1.43 -9.92
CA ASN A 113 -14.63 0.93 -11.16
C ASN A 113 -13.63 0.92 -12.31
N GLU A 114 -12.78 1.95 -12.42
CA GLU A 114 -11.73 2.01 -13.44
C GLU A 114 -10.65 0.96 -13.19
N SER A 115 -10.22 0.78 -11.93
CA SER A 115 -9.28 -0.28 -11.55
C SER A 115 -9.82 -1.66 -11.89
N PHE A 116 -11.11 -1.90 -11.65
CA PHE A 116 -11.78 -3.16 -11.97
C PHE A 116 -11.80 -3.40 -13.48
N ALA A 117 -12.26 -2.41 -14.23
CA ALA A 117 -12.37 -2.53 -15.67
C ALA A 117 -10.99 -2.75 -16.33
N VAL A 118 -9.94 -2.10 -15.83
CA VAL A 118 -8.59 -2.27 -16.37
C VAL A 118 -7.99 -3.61 -15.96
N TYR A 119 -7.96 -3.95 -14.68
CA TYR A 119 -7.18 -5.11 -14.20
C TYR A 119 -7.94 -6.44 -14.19
N VAL A 120 -9.28 -6.42 -14.17
CA VAL A 120 -10.13 -7.62 -14.08
C VAL A 120 -10.91 -7.83 -15.37
N GLU A 121 -11.49 -6.78 -15.95
CA GLU A 121 -12.17 -6.89 -17.26
C GLU A 121 -11.20 -6.76 -18.45
N ASP A 122 -9.92 -6.46 -18.19
CA ASP A 122 -8.90 -6.24 -19.20
C ASP A 122 -9.38 -5.26 -20.30
N ARG A 123 -9.88 -4.09 -19.90
CA ARG A 123 -10.44 -3.07 -20.80
C ARG A 123 -9.54 -2.74 -21.99
N HIS A 124 -8.23 -2.80 -21.79
CA HIS A 124 -7.23 -2.47 -22.82
C HIS A 124 -6.88 -3.67 -23.72
N GLY A 125 -7.33 -4.88 -23.38
CA GLY A 125 -7.03 -6.10 -24.13
C GLY A 125 -5.55 -6.48 -24.10
N LEU A 126 -4.91 -6.32 -22.94
CA LEU A 126 -3.48 -6.56 -22.74
C LEU A 126 -3.16 -7.99 -22.25
N ASP A 127 -4.18 -8.87 -22.22
CA ASP A 127 -4.07 -10.25 -21.77
C ASP A 127 -3.58 -10.34 -20.31
N LEU A 128 -4.09 -9.44 -19.46
CA LEU A 128 -3.66 -9.32 -18.08
C LEU A 128 -3.85 -10.60 -17.29
N LYS A 129 -4.94 -11.34 -17.55
CA LYS A 129 -5.17 -12.62 -16.89
C LYS A 129 -4.04 -13.61 -17.19
N ALA A 130 -3.69 -13.81 -18.48
CA ALA A 130 -2.60 -14.71 -18.83
C ALA A 130 -1.25 -14.23 -18.27
N PHE A 131 -1.01 -12.92 -18.31
CA PHE A 131 0.17 -12.32 -17.71
C PHE A 131 0.30 -12.65 -16.22
N PHE A 132 -0.76 -12.44 -15.43
CA PHE A 132 -0.75 -12.76 -14.01
C PHE A 132 -0.65 -14.27 -13.76
N ASP A 133 -1.41 -15.10 -14.49
CA ASP A 133 -1.37 -16.56 -14.37
C ASP A 133 0.06 -17.10 -14.59
N GLU A 134 0.81 -16.52 -15.53
CA GLU A 134 2.20 -16.90 -15.83
C GLU A 134 3.20 -16.34 -14.82
N HIS A 135 3.12 -15.04 -14.50
CA HIS A 135 4.19 -14.35 -13.80
C HIS A 135 3.96 -14.22 -12.30
N SER A 136 2.72 -13.99 -11.86
CA SER A 136 2.40 -13.82 -10.43
C SER A 136 0.88 -13.93 -10.17
N PRO A 137 0.32 -15.14 -10.10
CA PRO A 137 -1.12 -15.31 -9.83
C PRO A 137 -1.48 -14.79 -8.43
N HIS A 138 -0.54 -14.80 -7.48
CA HIS A 138 -0.75 -14.27 -6.14
C HIS A 138 -0.85 -12.74 -6.12
N ALA A 139 -0.18 -12.02 -7.02
CA ALA A 139 -0.39 -10.58 -7.17
C ALA A 139 -1.81 -10.27 -7.63
N TYR A 140 -2.37 -11.08 -8.54
CA TYR A 140 -3.77 -10.95 -8.96
C TYR A 140 -4.75 -11.29 -7.84
N GLN A 141 -4.45 -12.30 -7.02
CA GLN A 141 -5.25 -12.61 -5.83
C GLN A 141 -5.24 -11.47 -4.80
N ASP A 142 -4.11 -10.80 -4.63
CA ASP A 142 -4.00 -9.64 -3.75
C ASP A 142 -4.77 -8.43 -4.31
N ILE A 143 -4.68 -8.16 -5.62
CA ILE A 143 -5.49 -7.13 -6.31
C ILE A 143 -6.99 -7.41 -6.11
N THR A 144 -7.44 -8.60 -6.52
CA THR A 144 -8.86 -8.96 -6.44
C THR A 144 -9.35 -9.04 -5.00
N GLY A 145 -8.58 -9.63 -4.09
CA GLY A 145 -8.89 -9.71 -2.66
C GLY A 145 -9.00 -8.33 -2.01
N ARG A 146 -8.12 -7.39 -2.37
CA ARG A 146 -8.21 -6.01 -1.90
C ARG A 146 -9.46 -5.31 -2.41
N MET A 147 -9.81 -5.49 -3.68
CA MET A 147 -11.03 -4.91 -4.24
C MET A 147 -12.31 -5.54 -3.63
N VAL A 148 -12.30 -6.83 -3.30
CA VAL A 148 -13.42 -7.43 -2.56
C VAL A 148 -13.51 -6.85 -1.14
N GLU A 149 -12.37 -6.60 -0.50
CA GLU A 149 -12.33 -6.00 0.84
C GLU A 149 -12.88 -4.57 0.86
N THR A 150 -12.67 -3.78 -0.20
CA THR A 150 -13.24 -2.43 -0.29
C THR A 150 -14.76 -2.47 -0.40
N ILE A 151 -15.31 -3.45 -1.13
CA ILE A 151 -16.77 -3.72 -1.15
C ILE A 151 -17.26 -4.13 0.24
N ARG A 152 -16.62 -5.12 0.87
CA ARG A 152 -17.02 -5.65 2.19
C ARG A 152 -17.05 -4.56 3.26
N LYS A 153 -16.08 -3.64 3.23
CA LYS A 153 -15.96 -2.54 4.19
C LYS A 153 -16.80 -1.30 3.82
N GLY A 154 -17.46 -1.30 2.66
CA GLY A 154 -18.32 -0.19 2.22
C GLY A 154 -17.56 1.03 1.71
N TYR A 155 -16.28 0.86 1.33
CA TYR A 155 -15.49 1.92 0.68
C TYR A 155 -15.81 2.05 -0.80
N TRP A 156 -16.13 0.92 -1.45
CA TRP A 156 -16.52 0.89 -2.85
C TRP A 156 -17.94 0.34 -3.00
N ALA A 157 -18.85 1.15 -3.56
CA ALA A 157 -20.21 0.75 -3.87
C ALA A 157 -20.30 0.06 -5.26
N ALA A 158 -19.67 -1.10 -5.39
CA ALA A 158 -19.76 -1.92 -6.60
C ALA A 158 -21.19 -2.41 -6.87
N ASP A 159 -21.59 -2.48 -8.14
CA ASP A 159 -22.84 -3.15 -8.52
C ASP A 159 -22.73 -4.68 -8.38
N GLU A 160 -23.86 -5.39 -8.43
CA GLU A 160 -23.88 -6.83 -8.20
C GLU A 160 -23.09 -7.61 -9.26
N ALA A 161 -23.12 -7.16 -10.52
CA ALA A 161 -22.40 -7.81 -11.61
C ALA A 161 -20.88 -7.70 -11.41
N THR A 162 -20.42 -6.52 -11.01
CA THR A 162 -19.01 -6.25 -10.68
C THR A 162 -18.57 -7.10 -9.48
N ALA A 163 -19.38 -7.13 -8.41
CA ALA A 163 -19.08 -7.94 -7.24
C ALA A 163 -19.05 -9.45 -7.55
N GLU A 164 -20.00 -9.96 -8.33
CA GLU A 164 -20.05 -11.36 -8.76
C GLU A 164 -18.81 -11.72 -9.58
N ARG A 165 -18.49 -10.91 -10.60
CA ARG A 165 -17.33 -11.12 -11.46
C ARG A 165 -16.03 -11.11 -10.68
N LEU A 166 -15.86 -10.15 -9.78
CA LEU A 166 -14.65 -10.02 -8.97
C LEU A 166 -14.46 -11.20 -8.01
N LEU A 167 -15.53 -11.63 -7.33
CA LEU A 167 -15.49 -12.79 -6.46
C LEU A 167 -15.21 -14.07 -7.24
N GLN A 168 -15.81 -14.23 -8.42
CA GLN A 168 -15.54 -15.36 -9.30
C GLN A 168 -14.06 -15.43 -9.67
N GLU A 169 -13.49 -14.33 -10.16
CA GLU A 169 -12.06 -14.24 -10.54
C GLU A 169 -11.13 -14.54 -9.35
N HIS A 170 -11.44 -14.02 -8.16
CA HIS A 170 -10.68 -14.29 -6.96
C HIS A 170 -10.71 -15.78 -6.58
N VAL A 171 -11.90 -16.39 -6.54
CA VAL A 171 -12.09 -17.81 -6.19
C VAL A 171 -11.44 -18.73 -7.22
N GLU A 172 -11.59 -18.43 -8.51
CA GLU A 172 -11.00 -19.21 -9.61
C GLU A 172 -9.48 -19.15 -9.60
N SER A 173 -8.89 -17.97 -9.34
CA SER A 173 -7.43 -17.85 -9.23
C SER A 173 -6.88 -18.71 -8.09
N VAL A 174 -7.53 -18.72 -6.92
CA VAL A 174 -7.13 -19.57 -5.80
C VAL A 174 -7.27 -21.05 -6.13
N ALA A 175 -8.35 -21.44 -6.81
CA ALA A 175 -8.56 -22.82 -7.21
C ALA A 175 -7.50 -23.31 -8.23
N GLN A 176 -7.06 -22.42 -9.13
CA GLN A 176 -6.09 -22.75 -10.18
C GLN A 176 -4.63 -22.71 -9.70
N HIS A 177 -4.28 -21.73 -8.86
CA HIS A 177 -2.89 -21.42 -8.51
C HIS A 177 -2.55 -21.61 -7.03
N GLY A 178 -3.52 -22.05 -6.22
CA GLY A 178 -3.36 -22.16 -4.77
C GLY A 178 -3.43 -20.79 -4.07
N VAL A 179 -3.14 -20.80 -2.77
CA VAL A 179 -3.37 -19.64 -1.90
C VAL A 179 -2.17 -18.68 -1.91
N GLY A 180 -2.40 -17.45 -2.38
CA GLY A 180 -1.60 -16.28 -2.05
C GLY A 180 -1.94 -15.82 -0.63
N CYS A 181 -0.91 -15.67 0.19
CA CYS A 181 -1.10 -15.50 1.63
C CYS A 181 -0.55 -14.16 2.13
N ALA A 182 -1.38 -13.12 2.00
CA ALA A 182 -1.14 -11.77 2.50
C ALA A 182 -2.17 -11.39 3.59
N SER A 183 -1.95 -10.25 4.25
CA SER A 183 -2.82 -9.74 5.31
C SER A 183 -4.27 -9.47 4.89
N HIS A 184 -4.52 -9.31 3.59
CA HIS A 184 -5.83 -9.02 3.00
C HIS A 184 -6.32 -10.13 2.04
N THR A 185 -5.70 -11.31 2.10
CA THR A 185 -6.15 -12.52 1.40
C THR A 185 -6.33 -13.62 2.45
N CYS A 186 -5.44 -14.62 2.52
CA CYS A 186 -5.51 -15.69 3.53
C CYS A 186 -5.57 -15.16 4.98
N GLY A 187 -4.91 -14.01 5.25
CA GLY A 187 -4.70 -13.48 6.59
C GLY A 187 -5.88 -12.68 7.13
N ASN A 188 -6.97 -12.58 6.37
CA ASN A 188 -8.16 -11.81 6.74
C ASN A 188 -9.38 -12.72 6.85
N PRO A 189 -9.58 -13.43 7.98
CA PRO A 189 -10.67 -14.39 8.10
C PRO A 189 -12.07 -13.77 7.96
N ARG A 190 -12.21 -12.47 8.27
CA ARG A 190 -13.47 -11.73 8.05
C ARG A 190 -13.77 -11.53 6.56
N LEU A 191 -12.74 -11.32 5.74
CA LEU A 191 -12.86 -11.31 4.29
C LEU A 191 -13.16 -12.70 3.76
N LEU A 192 -12.46 -13.73 4.24
CA LEU A 192 -12.69 -15.11 3.81
C LEU A 192 -14.14 -15.54 4.03
N ARG A 193 -14.70 -15.26 5.21
CA ARG A 193 -16.12 -15.50 5.50
C ARG A 193 -17.03 -14.76 4.53
N TYR A 194 -16.75 -13.48 4.28
CA TYR A 194 -17.53 -12.68 3.33
C TYR A 194 -17.47 -13.23 1.90
N VAL A 195 -16.30 -13.69 1.43
CA VAL A 195 -16.17 -14.32 0.10
C VAL A 195 -17.09 -15.53 -0.02
N LEU A 196 -17.16 -16.37 1.02
CA LEU A 196 -17.99 -17.57 1.05
C LEU A 196 -19.48 -17.23 1.10
N GLU A 197 -19.88 -16.32 2.00
CA GLU A 197 -21.26 -15.87 2.15
C GLU A 197 -21.77 -15.15 0.90
N ARG A 198 -21.03 -14.14 0.43
CA ARG A 198 -21.41 -13.33 -0.73
C ARG A 198 -21.30 -14.13 -2.01
N GLY A 199 -20.29 -14.99 -2.15
CA GLY A 199 -20.17 -15.90 -3.28
C GLY A 199 -21.34 -16.87 -3.39
N SER A 200 -21.81 -17.43 -2.27
CA SER A 200 -23.01 -18.28 -2.26
C SER A 200 -24.27 -17.50 -2.64
N ALA A 201 -24.35 -16.21 -2.31
CA ALA A 201 -25.49 -15.36 -2.68
C ALA A 201 -25.46 -14.93 -4.16
N LEU A 202 -24.27 -14.82 -4.76
CA LEU A 202 -24.04 -14.36 -6.13
C LEU A 202 -23.78 -15.52 -7.11
N ASN A 203 -24.37 -16.70 -6.87
CA ASN A 203 -24.34 -17.86 -7.78
C ASN A 203 -22.95 -18.43 -8.13
N ILE A 204 -21.91 -18.16 -7.34
CA ILE A 204 -20.61 -18.83 -7.53
C ILE A 204 -20.79 -20.33 -7.29
N PRO A 205 -20.27 -21.23 -8.15
CA PRO A 205 -20.49 -22.67 -8.01
C PRO A 205 -20.06 -23.20 -6.65
N GLY A 206 -20.96 -23.93 -5.98
CA GLY A 206 -20.69 -24.53 -4.66
C GLY A 206 -19.38 -25.32 -4.57
N PRO A 207 -19.01 -26.18 -5.56
CA PRO A 207 -17.73 -26.87 -5.55
C PRO A 207 -16.51 -25.93 -5.58
N ALA A 208 -16.60 -24.77 -6.24
CA ALA A 208 -15.53 -23.79 -6.26
C ALA A 208 -15.38 -23.11 -4.88
N LEU A 209 -16.50 -22.75 -4.24
CA LEU A 209 -16.49 -22.18 -2.88
C LEU A 209 -15.99 -23.19 -1.83
N GLU A 210 -16.33 -24.46 -1.96
CA GLU A 210 -15.83 -25.52 -1.08
C GLU A 210 -14.32 -25.73 -1.26
N GLY A 211 -13.84 -25.72 -2.51
CA GLY A 211 -12.41 -25.76 -2.81
C GLY A 211 -11.66 -24.56 -2.23
N TYR A 212 -12.23 -23.37 -2.37
CA TYR A 212 -11.69 -22.14 -1.79
C TYR A 212 -11.63 -22.22 -0.26
N ARG A 213 -12.73 -22.60 0.40
CA ARG A 213 -12.79 -22.80 1.86
C ARG A 213 -11.66 -23.70 2.32
N LYS A 214 -11.58 -24.90 1.74
CA LYS A 214 -10.58 -25.90 2.12
C LYS A 214 -9.16 -25.37 1.97
N ALA A 215 -8.85 -24.74 0.83
CA ALA A 215 -7.52 -24.20 0.57
C ALA A 215 -7.16 -23.10 1.58
N MET A 216 -8.10 -22.22 1.90
CA MET A 216 -7.88 -21.13 2.85
C MET A 216 -7.76 -21.60 4.30
N GLU A 217 -8.59 -22.55 4.74
CA GLU A 217 -8.51 -23.15 6.08
C GLU A 217 -7.21 -23.93 6.27
N GLU A 218 -6.74 -24.62 5.24
CA GLU A 218 -5.43 -25.30 5.25
C GLU A 218 -4.27 -24.30 5.38
N ALA A 219 -4.32 -23.19 4.63
CA ALA A 219 -3.30 -22.13 4.71
C ALA A 219 -3.33 -21.36 6.04
N LEU A 220 -4.53 -21.09 6.57
CA LEU A 220 -4.75 -20.40 7.84
C LEU A 220 -4.40 -21.29 9.05
N GLY A 221 -4.57 -22.61 8.92
CA GLY A 221 -4.46 -23.55 10.02
C GLY A 221 -5.61 -23.49 11.02
N ALA A 222 -6.75 -22.91 10.62
CA ALA A 222 -7.95 -22.75 11.44
C ALA A 222 -9.21 -22.72 10.57
N ASP A 223 -10.36 -23.03 11.17
CA ASP A 223 -11.68 -22.84 10.56
C ASP A 223 -11.96 -21.34 10.33
N ILE A 224 -12.54 -20.99 9.18
CA ILE A 224 -12.78 -19.60 8.80
C ILE A 224 -13.79 -18.93 9.71
N GLU A 225 -14.86 -19.62 10.12
CA GLU A 225 -15.90 -19.05 10.98
C GLU A 225 -15.35 -18.76 12.37
N GLU A 226 -14.61 -19.71 12.94
CA GLU A 226 -13.95 -19.53 14.23
C GLU A 226 -12.94 -18.38 14.20
N ALA A 227 -12.10 -18.34 13.16
CA ALA A 227 -11.10 -17.29 13.00
C ALA A 227 -11.74 -15.91 12.77
N ALA A 228 -12.84 -15.83 12.03
CA ALA A 228 -13.57 -14.59 11.78
C ALA A 228 -14.23 -14.08 13.06
N ALA A 229 -14.86 -14.96 13.84
CA ALA A 229 -15.44 -14.61 15.14
C ALA A 229 -14.36 -14.12 16.13
N ALA A 230 -13.20 -14.78 16.18
CA ALA A 230 -12.08 -14.36 17.02
C ALA A 230 -11.53 -12.98 16.60
N ALA A 231 -11.45 -12.71 15.29
CA ALA A 231 -11.05 -11.40 14.77
C ALA A 231 -12.06 -10.30 15.14
N GLU A 232 -13.36 -10.60 15.13
CA GLU A 232 -14.41 -9.66 15.56
C GLU A 232 -14.35 -9.37 17.05
N GLU A 233 -14.16 -10.40 17.87
CA GLU A 233 -13.97 -10.22 19.30
C GLU A 233 -12.73 -9.38 19.60
N PHE A 234 -11.64 -9.56 18.85
CA PHE A 234 -10.44 -8.74 18.95
C PHE A 234 -10.72 -7.26 18.64
N VAL A 235 -11.48 -6.96 17.59
CA VAL A 235 -11.90 -5.60 17.24
C VAL A 235 -12.72 -4.99 18.39
N LEU A 236 -13.75 -5.69 18.86
CA LEU A 236 -14.61 -5.22 19.95
C LEU A 236 -13.81 -4.92 21.23
N ARG A 237 -12.84 -5.77 21.58
CA ARG A 237 -11.94 -5.53 22.73
C ARG A 237 -11.07 -4.28 22.54
N ASN A 238 -10.56 -4.05 21.33
CA ASN A 238 -9.75 -2.87 21.05
C ASN A 238 -10.57 -1.58 21.07
N GLU A 239 -11.77 -1.59 20.49
CA GLU A 239 -12.68 -0.45 20.53
C GLU A 239 -13.11 -0.13 21.97
N ALA A 240 -13.43 -1.15 22.77
CA ALA A 240 -13.74 -0.97 24.19
C ALA A 240 -12.57 -0.35 24.98
N ARG A 241 -11.32 -0.68 24.63
CA ARG A 241 -10.13 -0.05 25.22
C ARG A 241 -10.00 1.43 24.85
N THR A 242 -10.33 1.80 23.61
CA THR A 242 -10.31 3.20 23.15
C THR A 242 -11.42 4.03 23.81
N ALA A 243 -12.58 3.41 24.10
CA ALA A 243 -13.69 4.03 24.81
C ALA A 243 -13.50 4.07 26.35
N ALA A 244 -12.44 3.45 26.87
CA ALA A 244 -12.12 3.50 28.30
C ALA A 244 -11.82 4.95 28.73
N PRO A 245 -12.11 5.33 30.00
CA PRO A 245 -11.96 6.70 30.46
C PRO A 245 -10.56 7.24 30.21
N GLU A 246 -10.49 8.55 29.89
CA GLU A 246 -9.26 9.33 29.72
C GLU A 246 -8.19 8.86 30.72
N LEU A 247 -6.97 8.66 30.23
CA LEU A 247 -5.81 8.38 31.07
C LEU A 247 -5.62 9.55 32.05
N THR A 248 -6.20 9.44 33.24
CA THR A 248 -6.07 10.44 34.31
C THR A 248 -4.64 10.42 34.81
N GLY A 249 -3.95 11.55 34.76
CA GLY A 249 -2.57 11.68 35.23
C GLY A 249 -1.49 11.72 34.16
N ILE A 250 -1.85 11.87 32.87
CA ILE A 250 -0.85 12.22 31.85
C ILE A 250 -0.46 13.69 32.03
N THR A 251 0.70 13.92 32.63
CA THR A 251 1.40 15.21 32.61
C THR A 251 2.24 15.32 31.35
N GLY A 252 1.85 16.22 30.45
CA GLY A 252 2.64 16.62 29.28
C GLY A 252 3.19 18.04 29.42
N TYR A 253 4.15 18.40 28.58
CA TYR A 253 4.62 19.78 28.47
C TYR A 253 3.61 20.59 27.64
N ARG A 254 3.15 21.72 28.19
CA ARG A 254 2.36 22.69 27.41
C ARG A 254 3.30 23.42 26.46
N MET A 255 3.02 23.36 25.16
CA MET A 255 3.68 24.22 24.17
C MET A 255 3.49 25.67 24.58
N GLN A 256 4.58 26.36 24.88
CA GLN A 256 4.56 27.77 25.22
C GLN A 256 4.83 28.55 23.93
N GLU A 257 3.86 29.36 23.52
CA GLU A 257 4.00 30.22 22.36
C GLU A 257 5.05 31.29 22.68
N THR A 258 6.29 31.07 22.24
CA THR A 258 7.34 32.07 22.37
C THR A 258 7.19 33.05 21.23
N THR A 259 6.64 34.23 21.54
CA THR A 259 6.80 35.42 20.69
C THR A 259 8.25 35.87 20.80
N SER A 260 9.18 35.08 20.26
CA SER A 260 10.52 35.60 20.01
C SER A 260 10.33 36.63 18.90
N ALA A 261 10.42 37.91 19.26
CA ALA A 261 10.77 38.93 18.28
C ALA A 261 11.96 38.37 17.48
N SER A 262 11.82 38.29 16.16
CA SER A 262 12.86 37.83 15.26
C SER A 262 14.05 38.80 15.34
N GLY A 263 14.92 38.59 16.32
CA GLY A 263 16.30 39.03 16.24
C GLY A 263 16.96 38.30 15.07
N PRO A 264 17.98 38.91 14.42
CA PRO A 264 18.66 38.28 13.30
C PRO A 264 19.13 36.88 13.71
N ALA A 265 18.95 35.91 12.79
CA ALA A 265 19.36 34.53 13.00
C ALA A 265 20.81 34.50 13.54
N PRO A 266 21.10 33.72 14.58
CA PRO A 266 22.47 33.59 15.05
C PRO A 266 23.34 33.11 13.88
N PRO A 267 24.53 33.70 13.67
CA PRO A 267 25.40 33.28 12.60
C PRO A 267 25.70 31.79 12.76
N LEU A 268 25.62 31.05 11.65
CA LEU A 268 26.02 29.64 11.61
C LEU A 268 27.42 29.52 12.23
N PRO A 269 27.67 28.52 13.10
CA PRO A 269 29.00 28.29 13.62
C PRO A 269 29.96 28.13 12.45
N ALA A 270 31.07 28.87 12.47
CA ALA A 270 32.08 28.77 11.43
C ALA A 270 32.51 27.31 11.30
N ALA A 271 32.53 26.80 10.08
CA ALA A 271 33.09 25.49 9.79
C ALA A 271 34.50 25.45 10.39
N THR A 272 34.72 24.51 11.32
CA THR A 272 36.06 24.26 11.85
C THR A 272 36.96 23.96 10.66
N PRO A 273 38.06 24.71 10.45
CA PRO A 273 39.00 24.37 9.40
C PRO A 273 39.51 22.95 9.67
N ALA A 274 39.52 22.14 8.61
CA ALA A 274 40.18 20.85 8.66
C ALA A 274 41.63 21.07 9.14
N PRO A 275 42.15 20.23 10.05
CA PRO A 275 43.50 20.41 10.54
C PRO A 275 44.48 20.36 9.37
N ASP A 276 45.20 21.47 9.18
CA ASP A 276 46.30 21.59 8.23
C ASP A 276 47.43 20.64 8.66
N GLY A 277 47.64 19.56 7.92
CA GLY A 277 48.75 18.65 8.19
C GLY A 277 48.52 17.24 7.66
N TRP A 278 49.10 16.99 6.49
CA TRP A 278 49.40 15.72 5.84
C TRP A 278 49.17 14.43 6.68
N ALA A 279 48.15 13.65 6.32
CA ALA A 279 48.16 12.19 6.49
C ALA A 279 47.21 11.46 5.51
N PRO A 280 47.38 11.54 4.18
CA PRO A 280 46.88 10.47 3.33
C PRO A 280 47.89 9.33 3.43
N LEU A 281 47.55 8.20 4.06
CA LEU A 281 48.16 6.89 3.74
C LEU A 281 47.61 5.68 4.52
N TRP A 282 46.72 5.81 5.52
CA TRP A 282 46.36 4.66 6.37
C TRP A 282 44.92 4.11 6.26
N VAL A 283 44.05 4.65 5.40
CA VAL A 283 42.68 4.11 5.25
C VAL A 283 42.53 3.15 4.05
N GLY A 284 43.55 3.02 3.19
CA GLY A 284 43.47 2.18 1.97
C GLY A 284 43.91 0.71 2.12
N LEU A 285 44.60 0.34 3.20
CA LEU A 285 45.21 -0.99 3.34
C LEU A 285 44.29 -2.14 3.82
N PRO A 286 43.17 -1.92 4.56
CA PRO A 286 42.29 -3.03 4.93
C PRO A 286 41.36 -3.48 3.79
N LEU A 287 41.03 -2.58 2.85
CA LEU A 287 40.06 -2.85 1.77
C LEU A 287 40.64 -3.72 0.64
N LEU A 288 41.92 -3.59 0.32
CA LEU A 288 42.58 -4.44 -0.69
C LEU A 288 42.83 -5.88 -0.17
N GLY A 289 43.10 -6.04 1.13
CA GLY A 289 43.24 -7.36 1.75
C GLY A 289 41.94 -8.17 1.78
N LEU A 290 40.81 -7.50 2.05
CA LEU A 290 39.48 -8.13 2.06
C LEU A 290 39.03 -8.55 0.65
N LEU A 291 39.35 -7.77 -0.39
CA LEU A 291 39.05 -8.12 -1.78
C LEU A 291 39.89 -9.31 -2.29
N ALA A 292 41.16 -9.40 -1.91
CA ALA A 292 42.03 -10.53 -2.27
C ALA A 292 41.62 -11.83 -1.53
N ALA A 293 41.21 -11.74 -0.26
CA ALA A 293 40.70 -12.87 0.51
C ALA A 293 39.35 -13.39 -0.03
N TRP A 294 38.46 -12.49 -0.42
CA TRP A 294 37.18 -12.86 -1.05
C TRP A 294 37.38 -13.54 -2.41
N HIS A 295 38.29 -13.03 -3.24
CA HIS A 295 38.53 -13.58 -4.57
C HIS A 295 39.18 -14.97 -4.52
N THR A 296 40.10 -15.21 -3.58
CA THR A 296 40.77 -16.52 -3.38
C THR A 296 39.83 -17.58 -2.79
N HIS A 297 38.95 -17.18 -1.85
CA HIS A 297 37.92 -18.08 -1.31
C HIS A 297 36.92 -18.53 -2.38
N ARG A 298 36.54 -17.64 -3.31
CA ARG A 298 35.59 -17.93 -4.40
C ARG A 298 36.15 -18.87 -5.48
N LEU A 299 37.47 -18.85 -5.69
CA LEU A 299 38.16 -19.74 -6.63
C LEU A 299 38.34 -21.16 -6.05
N LEU A 300 38.56 -21.29 -4.74
CA LEU A 300 38.68 -22.59 -4.07
C LEU A 300 37.35 -23.36 -3.97
N GLN A 301 36.21 -22.67 -3.92
CA GLN A 301 34.88 -23.33 -3.94
C GLN A 301 34.46 -23.82 -5.33
N LYS A 302 34.99 -23.25 -6.42
CA LYS A 302 34.70 -23.70 -7.81
C LYS A 302 35.51 -24.92 -8.27
N GLY A 303 36.51 -25.35 -7.49
CA GLY A 303 37.34 -26.53 -7.80
C GLY A 303 36.94 -27.81 -7.07
N ARG A 304 35.77 -27.85 -6.43
CA ARG A 304 35.31 -28.98 -5.59
C ARG A 304 33.92 -29.54 -5.96
N SER A 305 33.42 -29.24 -7.16
CA SER A 305 32.30 -29.95 -7.80
C SER A 305 32.82 -30.82 -8.93
#